data_AF-A0A928KN20-F1
#
_entry.id   AF-A0A928KN20-F1
#
_cell.length_a   1.000
_cell.length_b   1.000
_cell.length_c   1.000
_cell.angle_alpha   90.00
_cell.angle_beta   90.00
_cell.angle_gamma   90.00
#
_symmetry.space_group_name_H-M   'P 1'
#
loop_
_entity.id
_entity.type
_entity.pdbx_description
1 polymer ?
#
loop_
_entity_poly.entity_id
_entity_poly.type
_entity_poly.pdbx_seq_one_letter_code
_entity_poly.pdbx_strand_id
1 'polypeptide(L)'
;MSSSNIDRCGFMIYHLNVGRIGPCEMKRIIDKGYCNGYTIGLHEMGQVVFQCRMAKENGDIVWLNQPNFDSKKESLSEFMARDAKAIKILKDQGLWDTVAGFHWDEPLLRGMNNDDFLAMTKALYEEYGKRIYPVFSTYEVTGHKGNVTDPDANTQFLKYASKYITDIAFDSYDYDVRPEYQHKFSGAFTKLQEKMPEIDSGEAYYRTYLKKLKDLMLGEPNIWFYPNARQNMTWGGYKSDEDYCIAHLEFFLKLLKEEKHPGGIHLYNWKTWNYNNISLDVLFDRDNPDRWVRYEEAIKKACKEVNQMKLNPAKMKL
;
A
#
# COMPACT_ATOMS: atom_id res chain seq x y z
N MET A 1 -26.00 -0.56 -15.52
CA MET A 1 -25.53 -0.76 -14.14
C MET A 1 -24.37 0.21 -13.94
N SER A 2 -24.47 1.17 -13.05
CA SER A 2 -23.32 2.03 -12.72
C SER A 2 -22.28 1.14 -12.03
N SER A 3 -21.06 1.07 -12.56
CA SER A 3 -19.94 0.41 -11.87
C SER A 3 -19.78 1.02 -10.48
N SER A 4 -19.59 0.19 -9.46
CA SER A 4 -19.39 0.69 -8.10
C SER A 4 -18.05 1.43 -8.03
N ASN A 5 -17.94 2.47 -7.20
CA ASN A 5 -16.68 3.20 -7.03
C ASN A 5 -15.54 2.30 -6.51
N ILE A 6 -15.87 1.17 -5.88
CA ILE A 6 -14.87 0.20 -5.40
C ILE A 6 -14.28 -0.68 -6.52
N ASP A 7 -14.77 -0.57 -7.76
CA ASP A 7 -14.33 -1.34 -8.93
C ASP A 7 -13.22 -0.63 -9.73
N ARG A 8 -12.69 0.49 -9.22
CA ARG A 8 -11.62 1.28 -9.84
C ARG A 8 -10.29 1.15 -9.08
N CYS A 9 -9.19 1.44 -9.76
CA CYS A 9 -7.88 1.48 -9.12
C CYS A 9 -7.79 2.62 -8.10
N GLY A 10 -7.01 2.41 -7.04
CA GLY A 10 -6.81 3.43 -6.01
C GLY A 10 -5.49 4.18 -6.13
N PHE A 11 -5.49 5.41 -5.65
CA PHE A 11 -4.35 6.29 -5.48
C PHE A 11 -4.37 6.80 -4.04
N MET A 12 -3.35 6.43 -3.30
CA MET A 12 -3.24 6.61 -1.86
C MET A 12 -1.89 7.23 -1.50
N ILE A 13 -1.83 7.95 -0.37
CA ILE A 13 -0.60 8.56 0.13
C ILE A 13 -0.47 8.30 1.62
N TYR A 14 0.41 7.36 1.95
CA TYR A 14 0.74 6.97 3.31
C TYR A 14 1.06 8.20 4.19
N HIS A 15 0.62 8.18 5.46
CA HIS A 15 0.60 9.31 6.43
C HIS A 15 -0.26 10.53 6.09
N LEU A 16 -0.58 10.79 4.83
CA LEU A 16 -1.61 11.78 4.52
C LEU A 16 -2.99 11.13 4.64
N ASN A 17 -3.14 9.88 4.18
CA ASN A 17 -4.42 9.19 4.08
C ASN A 17 -4.55 7.90 4.93
N VAL A 18 -3.56 7.61 5.78
CA VAL A 18 -3.56 6.45 6.69
C VAL A 18 -3.53 6.86 8.16
N GLY A 19 -4.44 6.30 8.97
CA GLY A 19 -4.42 6.40 10.43
C GLY A 19 -5.45 7.37 11.02
N ARG A 20 -5.05 8.14 12.06
CA ARG A 20 -5.91 9.10 12.79
C ARG A 20 -5.99 10.45 12.06
N ILE A 21 -6.52 10.44 10.85
CA ILE A 21 -6.73 11.67 10.09
C ILE A 21 -7.97 12.35 10.64
N GLY A 22 -7.82 13.58 11.12
CA GLY A 22 -8.97 14.34 11.57
C GLY A 22 -9.94 14.65 10.41
N PRO A 23 -11.25 14.82 10.68
CA PRO A 23 -12.24 15.31 9.73
C PRO A 23 -11.76 16.44 8.80
N CYS A 24 -11.16 17.48 9.37
CA CYS A 24 -10.69 18.65 8.62
C CYS A 24 -9.52 18.33 7.69
N GLU A 25 -8.65 17.43 8.10
CA GLU A 25 -7.49 17.04 7.30
C GLU A 25 -7.90 16.16 6.12
N MET A 26 -8.84 15.23 6.33
CA MET A 26 -9.38 14.44 5.24
C MET A 26 -10.07 15.33 4.21
N LYS A 27 -10.85 16.32 4.66
CA LYS A 27 -11.44 17.32 3.77
C LYS A 27 -10.39 18.07 2.96
N ARG A 28 -9.32 18.53 3.61
CA ARG A 28 -8.21 19.21 2.94
C ARG A 28 -7.59 18.34 1.85
N ILE A 29 -7.41 17.04 2.09
CA ILE A 29 -6.81 16.11 1.12
C ILE A 29 -7.77 15.86 -0.06
N ILE A 30 -9.07 15.66 0.21
CA ILE A 30 -10.11 15.53 -0.81
C ILE A 30 -10.13 16.78 -1.70
N ASP A 31 -10.21 17.97 -1.11
CA ASP A 31 -10.31 19.24 -1.84
C ASP A 31 -9.07 19.52 -2.72
N LYS A 32 -7.92 18.92 -2.38
CA LYS A 32 -6.68 19.02 -3.16
C LYS A 32 -6.61 18.03 -4.33
N GLY A 33 -7.45 16.99 -4.34
CA GLY A 33 -7.45 15.97 -5.38
C GLY A 33 -6.19 15.10 -5.39
N TYR A 34 -5.57 14.90 -4.23
CA TYR A 34 -4.33 14.10 -4.10
C TYR A 34 -4.58 12.60 -4.11
N CYS A 35 -5.74 12.16 -3.64
CA CYS A 35 -6.09 10.77 -3.43
C CYS A 35 -7.49 10.49 -3.96
N ASN A 36 -7.75 9.23 -4.31
CA ASN A 36 -9.11 8.72 -4.54
C ASN A 36 -9.42 7.48 -3.65
N GLY A 37 -8.53 7.20 -2.70
CA GLY A 37 -8.61 6.11 -1.72
C GLY A 37 -8.02 6.52 -0.36
N TYR A 38 -8.54 5.94 0.72
CA TYR A 38 -8.14 6.26 2.10
C TYR A 38 -8.07 5.01 2.97
N THR A 39 -7.15 4.98 3.93
CA THR A 39 -7.06 3.90 4.92
C THR A 39 -7.48 4.42 6.29
N ILE A 40 -8.62 3.93 6.78
CA ILE A 40 -9.28 4.41 8.00
C ILE A 40 -9.16 3.36 9.11
N GLY A 41 -8.60 3.74 10.26
CA GLY A 41 -8.55 2.87 11.43
C GLY A 41 -9.92 2.70 12.10
N LEU A 42 -10.19 1.50 12.64
CA LEU A 42 -11.41 1.20 13.40
C LEU A 42 -11.28 1.63 14.87
N HIS A 43 -11.13 2.95 15.12
CA HIS A 43 -11.06 3.52 16.46
C HIS A 43 -12.38 4.18 16.87
N GLU A 44 -12.43 5.51 16.87
CA GLU A 44 -13.56 6.31 17.31
C GLU A 44 -14.62 6.33 16.21
N MET A 45 -15.69 5.53 16.39
CA MET A 45 -16.67 5.30 15.32
C MET A 45 -17.35 6.58 14.79
N GLY A 46 -17.46 7.64 15.59
CA GLY A 46 -17.94 8.93 15.11
C GLY A 46 -17.05 9.51 14.00
N GLN A 47 -15.73 9.43 14.17
CA GLN A 47 -14.77 9.84 13.14
C GLN A 47 -14.80 8.90 11.93
N VAL A 48 -14.84 7.58 12.16
CA VAL A 48 -14.89 6.58 11.08
C VAL A 48 -16.11 6.80 10.18
N VAL A 49 -17.30 6.98 10.78
CA VAL A 49 -18.54 7.25 10.04
C VAL A 49 -18.44 8.55 9.25
N PHE A 50 -17.88 9.60 9.85
CA PHE A 50 -17.68 10.88 9.17
C PHE A 50 -16.74 10.73 7.96
N GLN A 51 -15.59 10.11 8.14
CA GLN A 51 -14.60 9.90 7.08
C GLN A 51 -15.15 9.04 5.94
N CYS A 52 -15.84 7.93 6.26
CA CYS A 52 -16.49 7.10 5.26
C CYS A 52 -17.58 7.85 4.49
N ARG A 53 -18.32 8.74 5.16
CA ARG A 53 -19.33 9.59 4.49
C ARG A 53 -18.68 10.58 3.53
N MET A 54 -17.59 11.24 3.93
CA MET A 54 -16.83 12.12 3.05
C MET A 54 -16.30 11.39 1.82
N ALA A 55 -15.72 10.20 2.01
CA ALA A 55 -15.28 9.37 0.90
C ALA A 55 -16.46 9.02 -0.02
N LYS A 56 -17.60 8.59 0.55
CA LYS A 56 -18.80 8.26 -0.24
C LYS A 56 -19.30 9.44 -1.08
N GLU A 57 -19.36 10.64 -0.50
CA GLU A 57 -19.80 11.87 -1.16
C GLU A 57 -18.86 12.28 -2.31
N ASN A 58 -17.55 12.08 -2.15
CA ASN A 58 -16.57 12.34 -3.21
C ASN A 58 -16.47 11.18 -4.23
N GLY A 59 -17.14 10.06 -3.97
CA GLY A 59 -17.06 8.85 -4.77
C GLY A 59 -15.76 8.09 -4.60
N ASP A 60 -15.08 8.21 -3.46
CA ASP A 60 -13.80 7.60 -3.12
C ASP A 60 -13.88 6.22 -2.48
N ILE A 61 -12.72 5.56 -2.41
CA ILE A 61 -12.58 4.20 -1.90
C ILE A 61 -12.08 4.23 -0.45
N VAL A 62 -12.65 3.38 0.41
CA VAL A 62 -12.17 3.20 1.79
C VAL A 62 -11.57 1.81 1.99
N TRP A 63 -10.40 1.76 2.61
CA TRP A 63 -9.80 0.57 3.19
C TRP A 63 -9.85 0.66 4.71
N LEU A 64 -10.34 -0.37 5.38
CA LEU A 64 -10.33 -0.43 6.84
C LEU A 64 -8.95 -0.90 7.30
N ASN A 65 -8.20 -0.02 7.96
CA ASN A 65 -6.91 -0.36 8.52
C ASN A 65 -7.10 -1.29 9.71
N GLN A 66 -6.50 -2.47 9.61
CA GLN A 66 -6.65 -3.52 10.61
C GLN A 66 -5.47 -3.50 11.58
N PRO A 67 -5.71 -3.61 12.90
CA PRO A 67 -4.64 -3.88 13.85
C PRO A 67 -4.08 -5.28 13.64
N ASN A 68 -2.88 -5.52 14.16
CA ASN A 68 -2.31 -6.86 14.11
C ASN A 68 -3.03 -7.77 15.12
N PHE A 69 -3.67 -8.82 14.62
CA PHE A 69 -4.13 -9.96 15.40
C PHE A 69 -2.94 -10.74 16.00
N ASP A 70 -3.09 -11.18 17.25
CA ASP A 70 -2.11 -11.95 18.00
C ASP A 70 -2.85 -13.01 18.82
N SER A 71 -2.80 -14.26 18.36
CA SER A 71 -3.52 -15.38 18.99
C SER A 71 -3.04 -15.70 20.42
N LYS A 72 -1.91 -15.15 20.85
CA LYS A 72 -1.44 -15.27 22.24
C LYS A 72 -2.14 -14.30 23.18
N LYS A 73 -2.79 -13.25 22.65
CA LYS A 73 -3.44 -12.19 23.43
C LYS A 73 -4.95 -12.26 23.38
N GLU A 74 -5.53 -12.63 22.24
CA GLU A 74 -6.97 -12.78 22.08
C GLU A 74 -7.31 -13.91 21.11
N SER A 75 -8.51 -14.49 21.23
CA SER A 75 -8.98 -15.44 20.23
C SER A 75 -9.43 -14.75 18.95
N LEU A 76 -9.39 -15.47 17.83
CA LEU A 76 -9.85 -14.94 16.54
C LEU A 76 -11.33 -14.51 16.59
N SER A 77 -12.17 -15.23 17.32
CA SER A 77 -13.59 -14.91 17.45
C SER A 77 -13.81 -13.60 18.22
N GLU A 78 -13.04 -13.33 19.27
CA GLU A 78 -13.08 -12.06 20.00
C GLU A 78 -12.64 -10.89 19.12
N PHE A 79 -11.55 -11.07 18.36
CA PHE A 79 -11.08 -10.08 17.40
C PHE A 79 -12.16 -9.77 16.35
N MET A 80 -12.70 -10.80 15.70
CA MET A 80 -13.75 -10.66 14.68
C MET A 80 -15.04 -10.04 15.23
N ALA A 81 -15.41 -10.32 16.50
CA ALA A 81 -16.59 -9.73 17.13
C ALA A 81 -16.46 -8.21 17.33
N ARG A 82 -15.25 -7.68 17.52
CA ARG A 82 -15.01 -6.23 17.61
C ARG A 82 -15.23 -5.57 16.24
N ASP A 83 -14.67 -6.17 15.20
CA ASP A 83 -14.85 -5.73 13.82
C ASP A 83 -16.32 -5.78 13.38
N ALA A 84 -17.02 -6.85 13.74
CA ALA A 84 -18.45 -7.01 13.43
C ALA A 84 -19.31 -5.85 13.97
N LYS A 85 -18.98 -5.31 15.16
CA LYS A 85 -19.68 -4.14 15.73
C LYS A 85 -19.46 -2.88 14.87
N ALA A 86 -18.21 -2.60 14.51
CA ALA A 86 -17.87 -1.45 13.67
C ALA A 86 -18.49 -1.57 12.27
N ILE A 87 -18.41 -2.75 11.66
CA ILE A 87 -18.98 -3.05 10.34
C ILE A 87 -20.50 -2.95 10.35
N LYS A 88 -21.17 -3.42 11.43
CA LYS A 88 -22.62 -3.25 11.57
C LYS A 88 -23.01 -1.77 11.53
N ILE A 89 -22.28 -0.91 12.25
CA ILE A 89 -22.53 0.55 12.22
C ILE A 89 -22.40 1.08 10.79
N LEU A 90 -21.35 0.70 10.06
CA LEU A 90 -21.16 1.13 8.66
C LEU A 90 -22.27 0.62 7.73
N LYS A 91 -22.76 -0.62 7.92
CA LYS A 91 -23.90 -1.18 7.18
C LYS A 91 -25.19 -0.44 7.49
N ASP A 92 -25.50 -0.22 8.77
CA ASP A 92 -26.71 0.49 9.21
C ASP A 92 -26.75 1.94 8.70
N GLN A 93 -25.58 2.56 8.51
CA GLN A 93 -25.43 3.92 7.95
C GLN A 93 -25.37 3.95 6.41
N GLY A 94 -25.43 2.80 5.73
CA GLY A 94 -25.32 2.70 4.28
C GLY A 94 -23.96 3.16 3.75
N LEU A 95 -22.88 2.90 4.48
CA LEU A 95 -21.50 3.28 4.12
C LEU A 95 -20.64 2.08 3.68
N TRP A 96 -21.17 0.86 3.81
CA TRP A 96 -20.42 -0.38 3.56
C TRP A 96 -20.02 -0.59 2.09
N ASP A 97 -20.80 -0.02 1.19
CA ASP A 97 -20.62 0.00 -0.25
C ASP A 97 -19.46 0.92 -0.70
N THR A 98 -18.99 1.82 0.16
CA THR A 98 -17.78 2.64 -0.04
C THR A 98 -16.51 1.93 0.45
N VAL A 99 -16.65 0.93 1.33
CA VAL A 99 -15.54 0.12 1.83
C VAL A 99 -15.15 -0.92 0.78
N ALA A 100 -13.93 -0.80 0.23
CA ALA A 100 -13.35 -1.80 -0.65
C ALA A 100 -12.92 -3.06 0.09
N GLY A 101 -12.33 -2.90 1.28
CA GLY A 101 -11.67 -4.00 1.95
C GLY A 101 -10.92 -3.65 3.22
N PHE A 102 -10.06 -4.57 3.60
CA PHE A 102 -9.23 -4.53 4.79
C PHE A 102 -7.76 -4.35 4.41
N HIS A 103 -7.02 -3.56 5.18
CA HIS A 103 -5.64 -3.20 4.87
C HIS A 103 -4.69 -3.42 6.05
N TRP A 104 -3.47 -3.83 5.73
CA TRP A 104 -2.35 -3.91 6.66
C TRP A 104 -1.10 -3.27 6.06
N ASP A 105 -0.30 -2.65 6.90
CA ASP A 105 1.03 -2.14 6.55
C ASP A 105 2.07 -2.89 7.38
N GLU A 106 2.92 -3.65 6.69
CA GLU A 106 4.01 -4.47 7.22
C GLU A 106 3.57 -5.39 8.39
N PRO A 107 2.55 -6.25 8.20
CA PRO A 107 1.94 -7.01 9.29
C PRO A 107 2.92 -7.93 10.04
N LEU A 108 3.84 -8.58 9.34
CA LEU A 108 4.81 -9.52 9.92
C LEU A 108 5.95 -8.82 10.66
N LEU A 109 6.49 -7.72 10.11
CA LEU A 109 7.48 -6.86 10.79
C LEU A 109 6.89 -6.24 12.06
N ARG A 110 5.58 -6.02 12.08
CA ARG A 110 4.85 -5.50 13.23
C ARG A 110 4.35 -6.60 14.17
N GLY A 111 4.88 -7.81 14.04
CA GLY A 111 4.76 -8.89 15.03
C GLY A 111 3.60 -9.85 14.83
N MET A 112 2.84 -9.77 13.73
CA MET A 112 1.90 -10.82 13.36
C MET A 112 2.68 -12.03 12.83
N ASN A 113 2.33 -13.24 13.26
CA ASN A 113 2.91 -14.45 12.68
C ASN A 113 2.11 -14.93 11.45
N ASN A 114 2.69 -15.84 10.69
CA ASN A 114 2.12 -16.35 9.44
C ASN A 114 0.75 -17.02 9.63
N ASP A 115 0.57 -17.80 10.71
CA ASP A 115 -0.69 -18.50 10.99
C ASP A 115 -1.81 -17.53 11.36
N ASP A 116 -1.51 -16.53 12.20
CA ASP A 116 -2.44 -15.47 12.60
C ASP A 116 -2.87 -14.63 11.38
N PHE A 117 -1.93 -14.28 10.51
CA PHE A 117 -2.26 -13.55 9.28
C PHE A 117 -3.16 -14.37 8.36
N LEU A 118 -2.85 -15.65 8.15
CA LEU A 118 -3.68 -16.53 7.32
C LEU A 118 -5.08 -16.69 7.90
N ALA A 119 -5.19 -16.93 9.20
CA ALA A 119 -6.47 -17.13 9.87
C ALA A 119 -7.35 -15.88 9.77
N MET A 120 -6.78 -14.71 10.02
CA MET A 120 -7.50 -13.43 9.98
C MET A 120 -7.90 -13.05 8.54
N THR A 121 -6.99 -13.16 7.57
CA THR A 121 -7.31 -12.83 6.16
C THR A 121 -8.38 -13.76 5.59
N LYS A 122 -8.30 -15.06 5.88
CA LYS A 122 -9.33 -16.03 5.53
C LYS A 122 -10.68 -15.66 6.15
N ALA A 123 -10.72 -15.42 7.46
CA ALA A 123 -11.97 -15.13 8.17
C ALA A 123 -12.64 -13.85 7.64
N LEU A 124 -11.88 -12.78 7.42
CA LEU A 124 -12.41 -11.53 6.87
C LEU A 124 -12.91 -11.69 5.43
N TYR A 125 -12.17 -12.44 4.61
CA TYR A 125 -12.56 -12.71 3.22
C TYR A 125 -13.85 -13.53 3.14
N GLU A 126 -13.94 -14.64 3.89
CA GLU A 126 -15.09 -15.55 3.89
C GLU A 126 -16.35 -14.92 4.50
N GLU A 127 -16.21 -14.16 5.59
CA GLU A 127 -17.35 -13.52 6.29
C GLU A 127 -17.93 -12.33 5.50
N TYR A 128 -17.06 -11.49 4.91
CA TYR A 128 -17.48 -10.20 4.37
C TYR A 128 -17.44 -10.11 2.85
N GLY A 129 -16.73 -11.01 2.16
CA GLY A 129 -16.57 -10.98 0.70
C GLY A 129 -15.92 -9.69 0.19
N LYS A 130 -15.13 -9.01 1.02
CA LYS A 130 -14.42 -7.78 0.70
C LYS A 130 -12.95 -8.06 0.35
N ARG A 131 -12.29 -7.05 -0.22
CA ARG A 131 -10.89 -7.13 -0.62
C ARG A 131 -9.94 -7.19 0.58
N ILE A 132 -8.79 -7.83 0.40
CA ILE A 132 -7.74 -7.99 1.40
C ILE A 132 -6.47 -7.41 0.80
N TYR A 133 -5.96 -6.33 1.40
CA TYR A 133 -4.84 -5.54 0.90
C TYR A 133 -3.71 -5.36 1.93
N PRO A 134 -2.79 -6.33 2.06
CA PRO A 134 -1.52 -6.12 2.73
C PRO A 134 -0.51 -5.36 1.86
N VAL A 135 0.24 -4.48 2.50
CA VAL A 135 1.53 -3.97 2.02
C VAL A 135 2.60 -4.75 2.79
N PHE A 136 3.44 -5.50 2.09
CA PHE A 136 4.58 -6.18 2.71
C PHE A 136 5.86 -5.40 2.45
N SER A 137 6.69 -5.25 3.47
CA SER A 137 8.09 -4.92 3.27
C SER A 137 8.77 -6.03 2.48
N THR A 138 9.65 -5.69 1.55
CA THR A 138 10.53 -6.69 0.92
C THR A 138 11.27 -7.54 1.96
N TYR A 139 11.60 -6.96 3.11
CA TYR A 139 12.31 -7.65 4.18
C TYR A 139 11.48 -8.73 4.88
N GLU A 140 10.15 -8.58 4.91
CA GLU A 140 9.22 -9.61 5.45
C GLU A 140 9.25 -10.87 4.59
N VAL A 141 9.29 -10.70 3.27
CA VAL A 141 9.24 -11.81 2.32
C VAL A 141 10.61 -12.44 2.12
N THR A 142 11.68 -11.64 2.22
CA THR A 142 13.05 -12.06 1.86
C THR A 142 13.98 -12.32 3.04
N GLY A 143 13.53 -12.05 4.27
CA GLY A 143 14.20 -12.46 5.51
C GLY A 143 15.44 -11.65 5.90
N HIS A 144 15.42 -10.33 5.77
CA HIS A 144 16.52 -9.49 6.24
C HIS A 144 16.34 -9.01 7.69
N LYS A 145 17.34 -9.33 8.53
CA LYS A 145 17.62 -8.84 9.89
C LYS A 145 16.55 -9.03 10.99
N GLY A 146 16.93 -9.84 11.97
CA GLY A 146 16.62 -9.63 13.39
C GLY A 146 15.32 -10.25 13.91
N ASN A 147 14.22 -10.14 13.17
CA ASN A 147 12.90 -10.61 13.63
C ASN A 147 12.20 -11.57 12.66
N VAL A 148 12.78 -11.80 11.47
CA VAL A 148 12.21 -12.68 10.45
C VAL A 148 13.03 -13.97 10.44
N THR A 149 12.46 -15.03 11.00
CA THR A 149 13.21 -16.22 11.44
C THR A 149 13.53 -17.21 10.33
N ASP A 150 12.87 -17.14 9.17
CA ASP A 150 13.07 -18.10 8.07
C ASP A 150 12.53 -17.57 6.70
N PRO A 151 13.40 -17.23 5.73
CA PRO A 151 12.99 -16.83 4.38
C PRO A 151 12.21 -17.92 3.63
N ASP A 152 12.51 -19.21 3.83
CA ASP A 152 11.82 -20.31 3.15
C ASP A 152 10.41 -20.46 3.69
N ALA A 153 10.22 -20.31 5.00
CA ALA A 153 8.89 -20.29 5.62
C ALA A 153 8.04 -19.11 5.14
N ASN A 154 8.65 -17.94 4.92
CA ASN A 154 7.91 -16.74 4.53
C ASN A 154 7.53 -16.70 3.04
N THR A 155 8.42 -17.20 2.18
CA THR A 155 8.08 -17.41 0.77
C THR A 155 6.98 -18.48 0.61
N GLN A 156 7.02 -19.56 1.42
CA GLN A 156 5.93 -20.54 1.49
C GLN A 156 4.63 -19.93 2.05
N PHE A 157 4.71 -19.07 3.06
CA PHE A 157 3.53 -18.39 3.59
C PHE A 157 2.87 -17.50 2.52
N LEU A 158 3.63 -16.67 1.80
CA LEU A 158 3.08 -15.83 0.74
C LEU A 158 2.35 -16.66 -0.31
N LYS A 159 2.90 -17.84 -0.66
CA LYS A 159 2.27 -18.81 -1.54
C LYS A 159 0.87 -19.21 -1.05
N TYR A 160 0.70 -19.56 0.22
CA TYR A 160 -0.59 -20.00 0.76
C TYR A 160 -1.55 -18.85 1.10
N ALA A 161 -1.06 -17.79 1.75
CA ALA A 161 -1.87 -16.62 2.10
C ALA A 161 -2.40 -15.88 0.86
N SER A 162 -1.69 -15.95 -0.28
CA SER A 162 -2.15 -15.39 -1.55
C SER A 162 -3.48 -15.97 -2.09
N LYS A 163 -4.08 -16.98 -1.43
CA LYS A 163 -5.43 -17.46 -1.72
C LYS A 163 -6.55 -16.54 -1.21
N TYR A 164 -6.24 -15.69 -0.24
CA TYR A 164 -7.20 -14.76 0.37
C TYR A 164 -6.81 -13.29 0.15
N ILE A 165 -5.59 -13.03 -0.33
CA ILE A 165 -5.10 -11.68 -0.67
C ILE A 165 -5.61 -11.28 -2.05
N THR A 166 -6.48 -10.28 -2.13
CA THR A 166 -7.02 -9.79 -3.41
C THR A 166 -6.21 -8.66 -4.01
N ASP A 167 -5.46 -7.95 -3.18
CA ASP A 167 -4.67 -6.77 -3.52
C ASP A 167 -3.34 -6.84 -2.77
N ILE A 168 -2.22 -6.49 -3.38
CA ILE A 168 -0.91 -6.58 -2.70
C ILE A 168 0.04 -5.48 -3.16
N ALA A 169 0.79 -4.92 -2.21
CA ALA A 169 1.92 -4.05 -2.48
C ALA A 169 3.18 -4.61 -1.84
N PHE A 170 4.33 -4.23 -2.41
CA PHE A 170 5.63 -4.51 -1.82
C PHE A 170 6.42 -3.22 -1.66
N ASP A 171 6.76 -2.91 -0.41
CA ASP A 171 7.54 -1.75 -0.04
C ASP A 171 9.05 -2.03 -0.22
N SER A 172 9.69 -1.27 -1.12
CA SER A 172 11.05 -1.50 -1.60
C SER A 172 11.82 -0.20 -1.78
N TYR A 173 13.02 -0.13 -1.18
CA TYR A 173 13.78 1.11 -0.99
C TYR A 173 15.12 1.17 -1.72
N ASP A 174 15.45 0.15 -2.51
CA ASP A 174 16.84 -0.16 -2.82
C ASP A 174 17.27 0.13 -4.27
N TYR A 175 16.57 1.02 -4.98
CA TYR A 175 16.86 1.35 -6.38
C TYR A 175 16.45 2.77 -6.76
N ASP A 176 17.16 3.33 -7.73
CA ASP A 176 16.82 4.58 -8.42
C ASP A 176 16.54 4.27 -9.89
N VAL A 177 15.45 4.81 -10.43
CA VAL A 177 15.07 4.61 -11.84
C VAL A 177 15.64 5.68 -12.77
N ARG A 178 16.29 6.72 -12.23
CA ARG A 178 16.93 7.75 -13.03
C ARG A 178 18.18 7.21 -13.72
N PRO A 179 18.43 7.54 -15.00
CA PRO A 179 19.55 7.01 -15.78
C PRO A 179 20.93 7.21 -15.12
N GLU A 180 21.15 8.35 -14.47
CA GLU A 180 22.42 8.69 -13.82
C GLU A 180 22.73 7.86 -12.57
N TYR A 181 21.74 7.13 -12.04
CA TYR A 181 21.86 6.25 -10.88
C TYR A 181 21.62 4.77 -11.20
N GLN A 182 21.62 4.41 -12.49
CA GLN A 182 21.30 3.06 -13.00
C GLN A 182 22.17 1.90 -12.46
N HIS A 183 23.25 2.18 -11.72
CA HIS A 183 24.12 1.18 -11.09
C HIS A 183 24.10 1.22 -9.55
N LYS A 184 23.24 2.05 -8.94
CA LYS A 184 23.15 2.21 -7.49
C LYS A 184 21.95 1.45 -6.92
N PHE A 185 22.17 0.19 -6.57
CA PHE A 185 21.21 -0.63 -5.84
C PHE A 185 21.79 -1.02 -4.48
N SER A 186 21.06 -0.78 -3.39
CA SER A 186 21.44 -1.35 -2.10
C SER A 186 21.14 -2.84 -2.17
N GLY A 187 22.18 -3.67 -2.08
CA GLY A 187 22.10 -5.11 -2.31
C GLY A 187 21.28 -5.92 -1.30
N ALA A 188 20.14 -5.44 -0.79
CA ALA A 188 19.24 -6.18 0.09
C ALA A 188 18.85 -7.55 -0.50
N PHE A 189 18.75 -7.65 -1.83
CA PHE A 189 18.46 -8.89 -2.55
C PHE A 189 19.65 -9.81 -2.82
N THR A 190 20.87 -9.45 -2.42
CA THR A 190 22.04 -10.34 -2.54
C THR A 190 21.88 -11.67 -1.78
N LYS A 191 20.85 -11.79 -0.93
CA LYS A 191 20.56 -12.98 -0.14
C LYS A 191 19.40 -13.86 -0.62
N LEU A 192 18.69 -13.54 -1.71
CA LEU A 192 17.76 -14.50 -2.35
C LEU A 192 18.48 -15.55 -3.22
N GLN A 193 19.75 -15.83 -2.88
CA GLN A 193 20.56 -17.01 -3.24
C GLN A 193 20.61 -17.46 -4.71
N GLU A 194 20.45 -16.55 -5.66
CA GLU A 194 20.90 -16.78 -7.04
C GLU A 194 21.65 -15.56 -7.55
N LYS A 195 22.67 -15.78 -8.39
CA LYS A 195 23.29 -14.72 -9.19
C LYS A 195 22.17 -13.99 -9.90
N MET A 196 21.84 -12.78 -9.47
CA MET A 196 20.95 -11.94 -10.27
C MET A 196 21.58 -11.81 -11.66
N PRO A 197 20.77 -11.82 -12.74
CA PRO A 197 21.29 -11.52 -14.06
C PRO A 197 22.03 -10.18 -14.02
N GLU A 198 22.91 -9.91 -14.98
CA GLU A 198 23.45 -8.55 -15.12
C GLU A 198 22.28 -7.57 -15.27
N ILE A 199 22.10 -6.73 -14.25
CA ILE A 199 21.05 -5.72 -14.18
C ILE A 199 21.71 -4.39 -14.50
N ASP A 200 21.27 -3.79 -15.59
CA ASP A 200 21.84 -2.56 -16.16
C ASP A 200 21.10 -1.29 -15.72
N SER A 201 19.92 -1.43 -15.10
CA SER A 201 19.04 -0.30 -14.73
C SER A 201 18.11 -0.60 -13.55
N GLY A 202 17.65 0.45 -12.87
CA GLY A 202 16.70 0.32 -11.75
C GLY A 202 15.33 -0.16 -12.16
N GLU A 203 14.91 0.16 -13.39
CA GLU A 203 13.72 -0.43 -14.00
C GLU A 203 13.88 -1.95 -14.18
N ALA A 204 15.00 -2.41 -14.76
CA ALA A 204 15.26 -3.84 -14.92
C ALA A 204 15.34 -4.57 -13.57
N TYR A 205 15.95 -3.94 -12.55
CA TYR A 205 15.98 -4.44 -11.18
C TYR A 205 14.56 -4.66 -10.64
N TYR A 206 13.73 -3.61 -10.66
CA TYR A 206 12.39 -3.66 -10.09
C TYR A 206 11.48 -4.65 -10.82
N ARG A 207 11.54 -4.70 -12.15
CA ARG A 207 10.75 -5.66 -12.95
C ARG A 207 11.13 -7.10 -12.65
N THR A 208 12.42 -7.39 -12.56
CA THR A 208 12.92 -8.73 -12.19
C THR A 208 12.46 -9.12 -10.79
N TYR A 209 12.59 -8.18 -9.85
CA TYR A 209 12.15 -8.33 -8.47
C TYR A 209 10.64 -8.64 -8.36
N LEU A 210 9.80 -7.79 -8.96
CA LEU A 210 8.35 -7.95 -8.91
C LEU A 210 7.91 -9.26 -9.57
N LYS A 211 8.54 -9.65 -10.68
CA LYS A 211 8.28 -10.95 -11.32
C LYS A 211 8.55 -12.11 -10.35
N LYS A 212 9.71 -12.11 -9.68
CA LYS A 212 10.05 -13.16 -8.71
C LYS A 212 9.01 -13.27 -7.59
N LEU A 213 8.54 -12.16 -7.05
CA LEU A 213 7.51 -12.17 -6.02
C LEU A 213 6.16 -12.69 -6.53
N LYS A 214 5.77 -12.31 -7.74
CA LYS A 214 4.56 -12.83 -8.38
C LYS A 214 4.62 -14.33 -8.60
N ASP A 215 5.78 -14.84 -9.02
CA ASP A 215 5.98 -16.26 -9.25
C ASP A 215 5.88 -17.10 -7.96
N LEU A 216 6.00 -16.49 -6.76
CA LEU A 216 5.76 -17.16 -5.47
C LEU A 216 4.28 -17.35 -5.14
N MET A 217 3.39 -16.52 -5.69
CA MET A 217 1.97 -16.51 -5.34
C MET A 217 1.17 -17.57 -6.10
N LEU A 218 0.14 -18.15 -5.44
CA LEU A 218 -0.80 -19.07 -6.09
C LEU A 218 -1.94 -18.33 -6.81
N GLY A 219 -2.34 -17.18 -6.28
CA GLY A 219 -3.35 -16.30 -6.88
C GLY A 219 -2.75 -15.24 -7.82
N GLU A 220 -3.62 -14.56 -8.56
CA GLU A 220 -3.29 -13.37 -9.34
C GLU A 220 -3.96 -12.14 -8.68
N PRO A 221 -3.41 -11.61 -7.56
CA PRO A 221 -3.97 -10.44 -6.89
C PRO A 221 -3.81 -9.18 -7.74
N ASN A 222 -4.60 -8.16 -7.44
CA ASN A 222 -4.39 -6.81 -7.95
C ASN A 222 -3.08 -6.25 -7.40
N ILE A 223 -2.23 -5.74 -8.27
CA ILE A 223 -0.91 -5.23 -7.88
C ILE A 223 -0.98 -3.74 -7.61
N TRP A 224 -0.54 -3.38 -6.41
CA TRP A 224 -0.35 -2.01 -5.98
C TRP A 224 1.14 -1.67 -6.00
N PHE A 225 1.47 -0.53 -6.58
CA PHE A 225 2.82 -0.02 -6.58
C PHE A 225 3.02 0.93 -5.41
N TYR A 226 4.20 0.87 -4.79
CA TYR A 226 4.52 1.58 -3.55
C TYR A 226 5.72 2.53 -3.71
N PRO A 227 5.59 3.64 -4.46
CA PRO A 227 6.69 4.58 -4.68
C PRO A 227 7.07 5.33 -3.40
N ASN A 228 8.36 5.59 -3.21
CA ASN A 228 8.81 6.59 -2.26
C ASN A 228 8.36 7.99 -2.71
N ALA A 229 7.82 8.77 -1.76
CA ALA A 229 7.24 10.08 -2.02
C ALA A 229 7.60 11.06 -0.90
N ARG A 230 8.90 11.21 -0.60
CA ARG A 230 9.41 12.12 0.45
C ARG A 230 10.83 12.56 0.16
N GLN A 231 11.27 13.68 0.74
CA GLN A 231 12.68 14.01 0.74
C GLN A 231 13.43 13.16 1.76
N ASN A 232 14.47 12.43 1.35
CA ASN A 232 15.36 11.65 2.24
C ASN A 232 16.70 11.36 1.53
N MET A 233 17.72 10.97 2.30
CA MET A 233 18.80 10.13 1.78
C MET A 233 18.29 8.69 1.61
N THR A 234 18.37 8.15 0.41
CA THR A 234 18.03 6.76 0.14
C THR A 234 19.07 5.82 0.73
N TRP A 235 18.68 4.56 0.94
CA TRP A 235 19.61 3.51 1.39
C TRP A 235 20.76 3.26 0.40
N GLY A 236 20.56 3.62 -0.88
CA GLY A 236 21.58 3.62 -1.93
C GLY A 236 22.52 4.83 -1.92
N GLY A 237 22.40 5.74 -0.93
CA GLY A 237 23.33 6.85 -0.71
C GLY A 237 23.15 8.07 -1.62
N TYR A 238 21.96 8.25 -2.20
CA TYR A 238 21.61 9.42 -3.02
C TYR A 238 20.38 10.13 -2.45
N LYS A 239 20.08 11.34 -2.92
CA LYS A 239 18.94 12.13 -2.43
C LYS A 239 17.68 11.74 -3.20
N SER A 240 16.63 11.39 -2.46
CA SER A 240 15.25 11.43 -2.94
C SER A 240 14.82 12.89 -2.95
N ASP A 241 15.01 13.56 -4.08
CA ASP A 241 14.59 14.95 -4.33
C ASP A 241 13.30 14.97 -5.17
N GLU A 242 12.88 16.16 -5.61
CA GLU A 242 11.65 16.32 -6.41
C GLU A 242 11.74 15.50 -7.72
N ASP A 243 12.88 15.52 -8.39
CA ASP A 243 13.09 14.79 -9.66
C ASP A 243 13.08 13.27 -9.45
N TYR A 244 13.70 12.78 -8.37
CA TYR A 244 13.58 11.37 -7.97
C TYR A 244 12.12 10.97 -7.77
N CYS A 245 11.36 11.75 -7.01
CA CYS A 245 9.98 11.44 -6.68
C CYS A 245 9.07 11.47 -7.92
N ILE A 246 9.30 12.42 -8.85
CA ILE A 246 8.61 12.47 -10.15
C ILE A 246 8.97 11.25 -10.99
N ALA A 247 10.26 10.94 -11.17
CA ALA A 247 10.72 9.82 -11.98
C ALA A 247 10.17 8.48 -11.47
N HIS A 248 10.17 8.27 -10.16
CA HIS A 248 9.56 7.08 -9.55
C HIS A 248 8.05 7.03 -9.76
N LEU A 249 7.32 8.13 -9.54
CA LEU A 249 5.88 8.18 -9.79
C LEU A 249 5.53 7.84 -11.24
N GLU A 250 6.25 8.41 -12.20
CA GLU A 250 6.04 8.15 -13.63
C GLU A 250 6.36 6.71 -14.02
N PHE A 251 7.48 6.17 -13.50
CA PHE A 251 7.84 4.76 -13.69
C PHE A 251 6.75 3.82 -13.17
N PHE A 252 6.25 4.05 -11.96
CA PHE A 252 5.21 3.21 -11.37
C PHE A 252 3.85 3.37 -12.02
N LEU A 253 3.52 4.56 -12.52
CA LEU A 253 2.32 4.78 -13.32
C LEU A 253 2.41 4.04 -14.67
N LYS A 254 3.59 3.99 -15.30
CA LYS A 254 3.86 3.14 -16.47
C LYS A 254 3.62 1.66 -16.14
N LEU A 255 4.23 1.15 -15.06
CA LEU A 255 4.04 -0.24 -14.64
C LEU A 255 2.58 -0.58 -14.35
N LEU A 256 1.84 0.31 -13.69
CA LEU A 256 0.42 0.10 -13.42
C LEU A 256 -0.42 -0.03 -14.68
N LYS A 257 -0.10 0.73 -15.74
CA LYS A 257 -0.79 0.63 -17.04
C LYS A 257 -0.45 -0.67 -17.79
N GLU A 258 0.73 -1.22 -17.57
CA GLU A 258 1.17 -2.49 -18.16
C GLU A 258 0.64 -3.72 -17.39
N GLU A 259 0.20 -3.52 -16.14
CA GLU A 259 -0.21 -4.61 -15.25
C GLU A 259 -1.50 -5.29 -15.71
N LYS A 260 -1.51 -6.63 -15.68
CA LYS A 260 -2.69 -7.44 -16.04
C LYS A 260 -3.85 -7.26 -15.05
N HIS A 261 -3.50 -7.16 -13.76
CA HIS A 261 -4.42 -6.95 -12.64
C HIS A 261 -3.98 -5.70 -11.87
N PRO A 262 -4.28 -4.48 -12.37
CA PRO A 262 -3.88 -3.26 -11.71
C PRO A 262 -4.72 -3.03 -10.45
N GLY A 263 -4.06 -2.75 -9.33
CA GLY A 263 -4.70 -2.38 -8.07
C GLY A 263 -4.65 -0.88 -7.81
N GLY A 264 -3.46 -0.28 -7.92
CA GLY A 264 -3.28 1.14 -7.67
C GLY A 264 -1.85 1.60 -7.40
N ILE A 265 -1.74 2.84 -6.93
CA ILE A 265 -0.51 3.44 -6.40
C ILE A 265 -0.76 3.82 -4.94
N HIS A 266 0.15 3.46 -4.06
CA HIS A 266 0.14 3.85 -2.66
C HIS A 266 1.50 4.49 -2.33
N LEU A 267 1.55 5.83 -2.35
CA LEU A 267 2.76 6.60 -2.14
C LEU A 267 3.22 6.49 -0.70
N TYR A 268 4.46 6.05 -0.50
CA TYR A 268 5.10 6.03 0.80
C TYR A 268 5.64 7.40 1.18
N ASN A 269 4.89 8.09 2.03
CA ASN A 269 5.30 9.34 2.65
C ASN A 269 5.35 9.12 4.16
N TRP A 270 6.51 8.83 4.72
CA TRP A 270 6.64 8.71 6.18
C TRP A 270 7.80 9.61 6.68
N LYS A 271 7.74 10.17 7.89
CA LYS A 271 8.81 10.95 8.52
C LYS A 271 9.50 10.13 9.64
N THR A 272 10.22 9.06 9.29
CA THR A 272 10.99 8.24 10.25
C THR A 272 12.43 8.35 9.87
N TRP A 273 13.24 8.11 10.90
CA TRP A 273 14.69 8.11 10.91
C TRP A 273 15.23 9.53 11.04
N ASN A 274 16.15 9.74 12.01
CA ASN A 274 16.80 11.01 12.38
C ASN A 274 17.63 11.66 11.25
N TYR A 275 17.38 11.29 10.00
CA TYR A 275 17.87 11.93 8.80
C TYR A 275 16.93 13.10 8.45
N ASN A 276 17.43 14.10 7.72
CA ASN A 276 16.71 15.34 7.37
C ASN A 276 15.51 15.11 6.42
N ASN A 277 14.52 14.34 6.88
CA ASN A 277 13.38 13.87 6.11
C ASN A 277 12.27 14.90 6.14
N ILE A 278 11.80 15.27 4.95
CA ILE A 278 10.73 16.24 4.77
C ILE A 278 9.56 15.52 4.10
N SER A 279 8.43 15.50 4.78
CA SER A 279 7.18 14.89 4.32
C SER A 279 6.41 15.82 3.39
N LEU A 280 5.47 15.26 2.63
CA LEU A 280 4.73 15.99 1.60
C LEU A 280 3.83 17.10 2.13
N ASP A 281 3.34 17.01 3.37
CA ASP A 281 2.58 18.10 4.00
C ASP A 281 3.39 19.40 4.07
N VAL A 282 4.69 19.30 4.37
CA VAL A 282 5.63 20.43 4.37
C VAL A 282 6.04 20.80 2.95
N LEU A 283 6.37 19.81 2.11
CA LEU A 283 6.82 20.04 0.72
C LEU A 283 5.72 20.60 -0.18
N PHE A 284 4.45 20.52 0.22
CA PHE A 284 3.30 21.09 -0.50
C PHE A 284 2.72 22.33 0.17
N ASP A 285 3.24 22.72 1.33
CA ASP A 285 2.83 23.96 2.00
C ASP A 285 3.12 25.17 1.10
N ARG A 286 2.13 26.06 0.95
CA ARG A 286 2.27 27.27 0.14
C ARG A 286 3.24 28.27 0.73
N ASP A 287 3.45 28.21 2.04
CA ASP A 287 4.38 29.08 2.74
C ASP A 287 5.81 28.52 2.76
N ASN A 288 6.02 27.31 2.22
CA ASN A 288 7.35 26.73 2.08
C ASN A 288 8.05 27.29 0.81
N PRO A 289 9.19 28.00 0.95
CA PRO A 289 9.94 28.50 -0.21
C PRO A 289 10.53 27.39 -1.10
N ASP A 290 10.77 26.20 -0.53
CA ASP A 290 11.31 25.03 -1.21
C ASP A 290 10.21 24.03 -1.64
N ARG A 291 8.97 24.52 -1.83
CA ARG A 291 7.81 23.70 -2.19
C ARG A 291 8.02 22.96 -3.50
N TRP A 292 7.65 21.69 -3.51
CA TRP A 292 7.70 20.80 -4.68
C TRP A 292 6.46 20.94 -5.56
N VAL A 293 6.36 22.07 -6.26
CA VAL A 293 5.20 22.40 -7.09
C VAL A 293 5.02 21.41 -8.25
N ARG A 294 6.11 20.97 -8.88
CA ARG A 294 6.02 20.06 -10.03
C ARG A 294 5.55 18.69 -9.57
N TYR A 295 6.05 18.23 -8.42
CA TYR A 295 5.63 16.93 -7.89
C TYR A 295 4.18 16.94 -7.42
N GLU A 296 3.69 18.04 -6.81
CA GLU A 296 2.28 18.15 -6.45
C GLU A 296 1.36 18.04 -7.68
N GLU A 297 1.70 18.71 -8.78
CA GLU A 297 0.93 18.63 -10.02
C GLU A 297 1.04 17.24 -10.68
N ALA A 298 2.21 16.60 -10.60
CA ALA A 298 2.40 15.22 -11.05
C ALA A 298 1.51 14.24 -10.27
N ILE A 299 1.39 14.39 -8.95
CA ILE A 299 0.49 13.59 -8.09
C ILE A 299 -0.96 13.78 -8.50
N LYS A 300 -1.44 15.03 -8.66
CA LYS A 300 -2.83 15.29 -9.07
C LYS A 300 -3.15 14.66 -10.42
N LYS A 301 -2.21 14.78 -11.37
CA LYS A 301 -2.34 14.17 -12.70
C LYS A 301 -2.40 12.64 -12.59
N ALA A 302 -1.47 12.03 -11.86
CA ALA A 302 -1.43 10.58 -11.66
C ALA A 302 -2.69 10.07 -10.96
N CYS A 303 -3.17 10.75 -9.90
CA CYS A 303 -4.41 10.42 -9.22
C CYS A 303 -5.61 10.45 -10.19
N LYS A 304 -5.72 11.49 -11.03
CA LYS A 304 -6.79 11.57 -12.04
C LYS A 304 -6.71 10.43 -13.06
N GLU A 305 -5.52 10.08 -13.52
CA GLU A 305 -5.32 8.96 -14.45
C GLU A 305 -5.70 7.61 -13.81
N VAL A 306 -5.19 7.33 -12.61
CA VAL A 306 -5.48 6.10 -11.87
C VAL A 306 -6.97 5.98 -11.55
N ASN A 307 -7.64 7.09 -11.23
CA ASN A 307 -9.08 7.11 -10.96
C ASN A 307 -9.95 6.70 -12.16
N GLN A 308 -9.41 6.77 -13.39
CA GLN A 308 -10.10 6.34 -14.60
C GLN A 308 -9.84 4.86 -14.93
N MET A 309 -8.87 4.23 -14.26
CA MET A 309 -8.53 2.83 -14.45
C MET A 309 -9.52 1.92 -13.71
N LYS A 310 -9.95 0.86 -14.39
CA LYS A 310 -10.80 -0.18 -13.79
C LYS A 310 -9.94 -1.27 -13.20
N LEU A 311 -10.39 -1.84 -12.08
CA LEU A 311 -9.84 -3.09 -11.59
C LEU A 311 -10.18 -4.19 -12.60
N ASN A 312 -9.21 -5.08 -12.83
CA ASN A 312 -9.46 -6.35 -13.47
C ASN A 312 -9.54 -7.40 -12.35
N PRO A 313 -10.74 -7.91 -11.99
CA PRO A 313 -10.94 -8.71 -10.79
C PRO A 313 -9.86 -9.79 -10.61
N ALA A 314 -9.27 -9.82 -9.42
CA ALA A 314 -8.24 -10.78 -9.06
C ALA A 314 -8.72 -12.21 -9.31
N LYS A 315 -7.82 -13.06 -9.81
CA LYS A 315 -8.12 -14.50 -10.00
C LYS A 315 -7.55 -15.27 -8.83
N MET A 316 -8.41 -15.55 -7.86
CA MET A 316 -8.06 -16.37 -6.70
C MET A 316 -8.18 -17.85 -7.09
N LYS A 317 -7.10 -18.62 -6.90
CA LYS A 317 -7.14 -20.08 -7.01
C LYS A 317 -7.46 -20.64 -5.63
N LEU A 318 -8.74 -20.94 -5.39
CA LEU A 318 -9.19 -21.64 -4.19
C LEU A 318 -8.59 -23.05 -4.12
#